data_AF-A0A9D1Z683-F1
#
_entry.id   AF-A0A9D1Z683-F1
#
_cell.length_a   1.000
_cell.length_b   1.000
_cell.length_c   1.000
_cell.angle_alpha   90.00
_cell.angle_beta   90.00
_cell.angle_gamma   90.00
#
_symmetry.space_group_name_H-M   'P 1'
#
loop_
_entity.id
_entity.type
_entity.pdbx_description
1 polymer ?
#
loop_
_entity_poly.entity_id
_entity_poly.type
_entity_poly.pdbx_seq_one_letter_code
_entity_poly.pdbx_strand_id
1 'polypeptide(L)' 'MSDFMCWLYDHYIHPYLQSQPMDDGDTFRRSLLDSGVTPEQRADVEAVLRCCACQSFLLGLRTGTGLGGML' A
#
# COMPACT_ATOMS: atom_id res chain seq x y z
N MET A 1 -10.90 0.85 8.85
CA MET A 1 -9.98 2.01 8.74
C MET A 1 -10.77 3.27 9.05
N SER A 2 -10.16 4.30 9.66
CA SER A 2 -10.85 5.59 9.82
C SER A 2 -11.03 6.27 8.46
N ASP A 3 -12.03 7.14 8.34
CA ASP A 3 -12.30 7.89 7.10
C ASP A 3 -11.09 8.68 6.63
N PHE A 4 -10.33 9.26 7.58
CA PHE A 4 -9.08 9.95 7.29
C PHE A 4 -8.03 9.02 6.67
N MET A 5 -7.88 7.79 7.16
CA MET A 5 -6.91 6.84 6.59
C MET A 5 -7.32 6.35 5.21
N CYS A 6 -8.62 6.22 4.93
CA CYS A 6 -9.12 5.94 3.59
C CYS A 6 -8.76 7.09 2.63
N TRP A 7 -9.08 8.33 3.02
CA TRP A 7 -8.73 9.52 2.25
C TRP A 7 -7.21 9.64 2.00
N LEU A 8 -6.40 9.43 3.04
CA LEU A 8 -4.95 9.48 2.93
C LEU A 8 -4.42 8.39 1.99
N TYR A 9 -5.02 7.19 2.02
CA TYR A 9 -4.64 6.13 1.11
C TYR A 9 -4.93 6.51 -0.35
N ASP A 10 -6.16 6.94 -0.63
CA ASP A 10 -6.61 7.23 -2.00
C ASP A 10 -5.85 8.42 -2.61
N HIS A 11 -5.49 9.42 -1.81
CA HIS A 11 -4.90 10.66 -2.31
C HIS A 11 -3.37 10.76 -2.17
N TYR A 12 -2.73 9.96 -1.30
CA TYR A 12 -1.29 10.06 -1.06
C TYR A 12 -0.56 8.72 -1.13
N ILE A 13 -0.98 7.73 -0.34
CA ILE A 13 -0.22 6.47 -0.22
C ILE A 13 -0.29 5.69 -1.53
N HIS A 14 -1.49 5.47 -2.08
CA HIS A 14 -1.65 4.69 -3.30
C HIS A 14 -0.98 5.34 -4.52
N PRO A 15 -1.15 6.66 -4.79
CA PRO A 15 -0.42 7.32 -5.86
C PRO A 15 1.10 7.24 -5.73
N TYR A 16 1.63 7.38 -4.51
CA TYR A 16 3.06 7.22 -4.26
C TYR A 16 3.54 5.79 -4.54
N LEU A 17 2.81 4.77 -4.09
CA LEU A 17 3.15 3.38 -4.35
C LEU A 17 3.13 3.06 -5.85
N GLN A 18 2.18 3.60 -6.61
CA GLN A 18 2.12 3.42 -8.07
C GLN A 18 3.26 4.13 -8.82
N SER A 19 3.86 5.18 -8.24
CA SER A 19 4.98 5.90 -8.86
C SER A 19 6.34 5.31 -8.55
N GLN A 20 6.43 4.36 -7.61
CA GLN A 20 7.68 3.70 -7.29
C GLN A 20 8.09 2.74 -8.42
N PRO A 21 9.39 2.65 -8.74
CA PRO A 21 9.86 1.68 -9.72
C PRO A 21 9.59 0.25 -9.22
N MET A 22 9.14 -0.60 -10.12
CA MET A 22 9.01 -2.04 -9.89
C MET A 22 10.22 -2.73 -10.52
N ASP A 23 10.81 -3.71 -9.83
CA ASP A 23 11.79 -4.58 -10.46
C ASP A 23 11.12 -5.59 -11.41
N ASP A 24 11.93 -6.37 -12.13
CA ASP A 24 11.42 -7.37 -13.08
C ASP A 24 10.54 -8.42 -12.39
N GLY A 25 10.89 -8.81 -11.17
CA GLY A 25 10.14 -9.78 -10.39
C GLY A 25 8.79 -9.24 -9.93
N ASP A 26 8.74 -7.98 -9.50
CA ASP A 26 7.52 -7.28 -9.11
C ASP A 26 6.60 -7.08 -10.30
N THR A 27 7.15 -6.69 -11.45
CA THR A 27 6.41 -6.54 -12.70
C THR A 27 5.79 -7.87 -13.13
N PHE A 28 6.57 -8.97 -13.04
CA PHE A 28 6.07 -10.31 -13.33
C PHE A 28 4.94 -10.73 -12.37
N ARG A 29 5.10 -10.54 -11.06
CA ARG A 29 4.06 -10.86 -10.07
C ARG A 29 2.79 -10.04 -10.27
N ARG A 30 2.93 -8.76 -10.62
CA ARG A 30 1.78 -7.90 -10.96
C ARG A 30 1.03 -8.43 -12.17
N SER A 31 1.73 -8.84 -13.22
CA SER A 31 1.13 -9.47 -14.40
C SER A 31 0.36 -10.76 -14.07
N LEU A 32 0.91 -11.60 -13.18
CA LEU A 32 0.22 -12.80 -12.70
C LEU A 32 -1.07 -12.45 -11.95
N LEU A 33 -1.05 -11.44 -11.08
CA LEU A 33 -2.25 -10.97 -10.40
C LEU A 33 -3.26 -10.40 -11.40
N ASP A 34 -2.79 -9.62 -12.38
CA ASP A 34 -3.67 -8.96 -13.33
C ASP A 34 -4.42 -9.95 -14.24
N SER A 35 -3.79 -11.08 -14.55
CA SER A 35 -4.35 -12.13 -15.42
C SER A 35 -4.98 -13.30 -14.66
N GLY A 36 -4.61 -13.51 -13.39
CA GLY A 36 -4.96 -14.70 -12.61
C GLY A 36 -6.11 -14.54 -11.63
N VAL A 37 -6.62 -13.32 -11.40
CA VAL A 37 -7.73 -13.08 -10.46
C VAL A 37 -9.00 -12.65 -11.19
N THR A 38 -10.14 -13.11 -10.67
CA THR A 38 -11.46 -12.61 -11.09
C THR A 38 -11.66 -11.13 -10.68
N PRO A 39 -12.59 -10.41 -11.31
CA PRO A 39 -12.91 -9.04 -10.92
C PRO A 39 -13.28 -8.89 -9.44
N GLU A 40 -14.03 -9.84 -8.88
CA GLU A 40 -14.42 -9.84 -7.47
C GLU A 40 -13.20 -10.03 -6.56
N GLN A 41 -12.34 -11.00 -6.89
CA GLN A 41 -11.09 -11.23 -6.15
C GLN A 41 -10.12 -10.04 -6.22
N ARG A 42 -10.15 -9.27 -7.32
CA ARG A 42 -9.34 -8.05 -7.44
C ARG A 42 -9.74 -7.02 -6.40
N ALA A 43 -11.04 -6.85 -6.14
CA ALA A 43 -11.52 -5.94 -5.12
C ALA A 43 -11.08 -6.38 -3.72
N ASP A 44 -11.12 -7.69 -3.44
CA ASP A 44 -10.65 -8.25 -2.16
C ASP A 44 -9.13 -8.04 -1.98
N VAL A 45 -8.34 -8.28 -3.03
CA VAL A 45 -6.89 -8.02 -3.03
C VAL A 45 -6.60 -6.55 -2.77
N GLU A 46 -7.30 -5.64 -3.45
CA GLU A 46 -7.13 -4.20 -3.25
C GLU A 46 -7.48 -3.78 -1.82
N ALA A 47 -8.54 -4.36 -1.23
CA ALA A 47 -8.93 -4.09 0.16
C ALA A 47 -7.84 -4.53 1.15
N VAL A 48 -7.24 -5.69 0.94
CA VAL A 48 -6.12 -6.19 1.77
C VAL A 48 -4.89 -5.30 1.60
N LEU A 49 -4.52 -4.96 0.36
CA LEU A 49 -3.38 -4.08 0.09
C LEU A 49 -3.56 -2.70 0.71
N ARG A 50 -4.77 -2.13 0.63
CA ARG A 50 -5.14 -0.86 1.28
C ARG A 50 -4.91 -0.94 2.79
N CYS A 51 -5.40 -1.99 3.43
CA CYS A 51 -5.22 -2.20 4.87
C CYS A 51 -3.73 -2.28 5.24
N CYS A 52 -2.97 -3.13 4.54
CA CYS A 52 -1.53 -3.31 4.78
C CYS A 52 -0.74 -2.02 4.58
N ALA A 53 -0.98 -1.29 3.49
CA ALA A 53 -0.29 -0.03 3.21
C ALA A 53 -0.55 1.02 4.30
N CYS A 54 -1.80 1.16 4.75
CA CYS A 54 -2.13 2.09 5.83
C CYS A 54 -1.47 1.71 7.16
N GLN A 55 -1.46 0.43 7.54
CA GLN A 55 -0.81 0.01 8.78
C GLN A 55 0.71 0.18 8.72
N SER A 56 1.33 -0.15 7.60
CA SER A 56 2.77 0.07 7.38
C SER A 56 3.14 1.54 7.44
N PHE A 57 2.33 2.43 6.85
CA PHE A 57 2.53 3.87 6.96
C PHE A 57 2.48 4.37 8.41
N LEU A 58 1.44 3.98 9.16
CA LEU A 58 1.31 4.34 10.58
C LEU A 58 2.45 3.78 11.43
N LEU A 59 2.89 2.56 11.15
CA LEU A 59 4.06 1.97 11.79
C LEU A 59 5.31 2.80 11.50
N GLY A 60 5.54 3.18 10.24
CA GLY A 60 6.63 4.07 9.84
C GLY A 60 6.62 5.41 10.59
N LEU A 61 5.45 6.05 10.74
CA LEU A 61 5.31 7.28 11.53
C LEU A 61 5.66 7.08 13.01
N ARG A 62 5.19 6.00 13.63
CA ARG A 62 5.49 5.68 15.03
C ARG A 62 6.98 5.40 15.24
N THR A 63 7.59 4.64 14.33
CA THR A 63 9.02 4.37 14.38
C THR A 63 9.83 5.65 14.17
N GLY A 64 9.46 6.48 13.19
CA GLY A 64 10.13 7.75 12.91
C GLY A 64 10.04 8.75 14.06
N THR A 65 8.87 8.86 14.71
CA THR A 65 8.71 9.71 15.91
C THR A 65 9.51 9.18 17.10
N GLY A 66 9.58 7.86 17.29
CA GLY A 66 10.43 7.24 18.30
C GLY A 66 11.93 7.48 18.05
N LEU A 67 12.36 7.44 16.79
CA LEU A 67 13.76 7.70 16.40
C LEU A 67 14.11 9.19 16.40
N GLY A 68 13.15 10.08 16.13
CA GLY A 68 13.36 11.53 16.14
C GLY A 68 13.65 12.09 17.54
N GLY A 69 13.34 11.36 18.61
CA GLY A 69 13.81 11.67 19.96
C GLY A 69 15.26 11.26 20.23
N MET A 70 15.91 10.59 19.27
CA MET A 70 17.25 10.00 19.39
C MET A 70 18.29 10.62 18.43
N LEU A 71 17.84 11.47 17.49
CA LEU A 71 18.65 12.27 16.56
C LEU A 71 18.69 13.73 17.00
#